data_AF-A0A518K9Y0-F1
#
_entry.id   AF-A0A518K9Y0-F1
#
_cell.length_a   1.000
_cell.length_b   1.000
_cell.length_c   1.000
_cell.angle_alpha   90.00
_cell.angle_beta   90.00
_cell.angle_gamma   90.00
#
_symmetry.space_group_name_H-M   'P 1'
#
loop_
_entity.id
_entity.type
_entity.pdbx_description
1 polymer ?
#
loop_
_entity_poly.entity_id
_entity_poly.type
_entity_poly.pdbx_seq_one_letter_code
_entity_poly.pdbx_strand_id
1 'polypeptide(L)'
;MPGSVFYVQPCPACGRNLQVRVDYLGKGIACQHCNASFVAQQATRAPRASESGLALLDRADELLRAVERRRQEMAAANAGR
;
A
#
# COMPACT_ATOMS: atom_id res chain seq x y z
N MET A 1 6.12 -32.62 15.02
CA MET A 1 4.86 -31.85 15.09
C MET A 1 5.11 -30.51 14.40
N PRO A 2 4.39 -30.14 13.33
CA PRO A 2 4.58 -28.82 12.73
C PRO A 2 4.22 -27.75 13.76
N GLY A 3 5.16 -26.85 14.05
CA GLY A 3 4.92 -25.72 14.96
C GLY A 3 3.86 -24.80 14.38
N SER A 4 2.92 -24.34 15.21
CA SER A 4 1.94 -23.35 14.80
C SER A 4 2.66 -22.05 14.45
N VAL A 5 2.45 -21.51 13.25
CA VAL A 5 3.03 -20.24 12.82
C VAL A 5 2.11 -19.10 13.26
N PHE A 6 2.69 -18.05 13.81
CA PHE A 6 1.98 -16.88 14.29
C PHE A 6 2.52 -15.62 13.61
N TYR A 7 1.66 -14.61 13.47
CA TYR A 7 2.05 -13.26 13.08
C TYR A 7 1.53 -12.24 14.10
N VAL A 8 2.14 -11.06 14.11
CA VAL A 8 1.76 -9.99 15.02
C VAL A 8 0.90 -8.97 14.28
N GLN A 9 -0.28 -8.66 14.84
CA GLN A 9 -1.20 -7.64 14.33
C GLN A 9 -1.65 -6.76 15.50
N PRO A 10 -1.60 -5.41 15.39
CA PRO A 10 -2.18 -4.54 16.39
C PRO A 10 -3.71 -4.61 16.36
N CYS A 11 -4.34 -4.63 17.53
CA CYS A 11 -5.79 -4.51 17.65
C CYS A 11 -6.26 -3.16 17.09
N PRO A 12 -7.22 -3.11 16.16
CA PRO A 12 -7.70 -1.85 15.59
C PRO A 12 -8.45 -0.96 16.59
N ALA A 13 -8.93 -1.53 17.71
CA ALA A 13 -9.68 -0.79 18.73
C ALA A 13 -8.80 -0.24 19.86
N CYS A 14 -7.83 -1.04 20.36
CA CYS A 14 -7.00 -0.64 21.51
C CYS A 14 -5.50 -0.50 21.19
N GLY A 15 -5.07 -0.77 19.95
CA GLY A 15 -3.68 -0.64 19.51
C GLY A 15 -2.73 -1.72 20.00
N ARG A 16 -3.17 -2.65 20.86
CA ARG A 16 -2.31 -3.66 21.49
C ARG A 16 -1.90 -4.74 20.50
N ASN A 17 -0.63 -5.15 20.52
CA ASN A 17 -0.11 -6.23 19.67
C ASN A 17 -0.73 -7.58 20.06
N LEU A 18 -1.33 -8.26 19.09
CA LEU A 18 -1.92 -9.58 19.23
C LEU A 18 -1.11 -10.57 18.40
N GLN A 19 -0.79 -11.73 19.00
CA GLN A 19 -0.24 -12.87 18.27
C GLN A 19 -1.38 -13.69 17.69
N VAL A 20 -1.53 -13.66 16.38
CA VAL A 20 -2.61 -14.34 15.66
C VAL A 20 -2.02 -15.54 14.91
N ARG A 21 -2.64 -16.72 15.05
CA ARG A 21 -2.24 -17.90 14.25
C ARG A 21 -2.51 -17.63 12.77
N VAL A 22 -1.61 -18.06 11.91
CA VAL A 22 -1.79 -17.95 10.46
C VAL A 22 -3.05 -18.66 9.99
N ASP A 23 -3.49 -19.73 10.68
CA ASP A 23 -4.76 -20.43 10.41
C ASP A 23 -6.01 -19.55 10.55
N TYR A 24 -5.91 -18.45 11.30
CA TYR A 24 -6.99 -17.49 11.48
C TYR A 24 -6.97 -16.35 10.45
N LEU A 25 -6.01 -16.29 9.54
CA LEU A 25 -5.96 -15.26 8.51
C LEU A 25 -7.26 -15.24 7.69
N GLY A 26 -7.88 -14.07 7.55
CA GLY A 26 -9.17 -13.86 6.89
C GLY A 26 -10.40 -14.22 7.74
N LYS A 27 -10.23 -14.75 8.97
CA LYS A 27 -11.35 -15.09 9.88
C LYS A 27 -11.62 -13.97 10.89
N GLY A 28 -12.86 -13.92 11.39
CA GLY A 28 -13.24 -13.04 12.48
C GLY A 28 -12.65 -13.53 13.81
N ILE A 29 -11.93 -12.66 14.50
CA ILE A 29 -11.34 -12.91 15.82
C ILE A 29 -11.71 -11.79 16.79
N ALA A 30 -11.60 -12.06 18.10
CA ALA A 30 -11.86 -11.08 19.15
C ALA A 30 -10.57 -10.74 19.91
N CYS A 31 -10.38 -9.46 20.23
CA CYS A 31 -9.28 -9.03 21.09
C CYS A 31 -9.51 -9.50 22.54
N GLN A 32 -8.54 -10.18 23.13
CA GLN A 32 -8.62 -10.63 24.52
C GLN A 32 -8.57 -9.49 25.56
N HIS A 33 -8.22 -8.27 25.16
CA HIS A 33 -8.10 -7.12 26.07
C HIS A 33 -9.34 -6.22 26.07
N CYS A 34 -9.89 -5.91 24.89
CA CYS A 34 -11.01 -4.98 24.74
C CYS A 34 -12.28 -5.62 24.18
N ASN A 35 -12.25 -6.92 23.88
CA ASN A 35 -13.35 -7.69 23.30
C ASN A 35 -13.86 -7.19 21.94
N ALA A 36 -13.16 -6.23 21.31
CA ALA A 36 -13.46 -5.80 19.95
C ALA A 36 -13.27 -6.95 18.97
N SER A 37 -14.26 -7.16 18.11
CA SER A 37 -14.23 -8.16 17.05
C SER A 37 -13.74 -7.53 15.75
N PHE A 38 -12.80 -8.18 15.07
CA PHE A 38 -12.22 -7.71 13.81
C PHE A 38 -11.73 -8.90 12.98
N VAL A 39 -11.44 -8.66 11.69
CA VAL A 39 -10.90 -9.70 10.82
C VAL A 39 -9.38 -9.76 10.97
N ALA A 40 -8.88 -10.96 11.22
CA ALA A 40 -7.45 -11.25 11.22
C ALA A 40 -6.88 -11.00 9.83
N GLN A 41 -6.04 -9.98 9.71
CA GLN A 41 -5.43 -9.58 8.45
C GLN A 41 -3.95 -9.39 8.70
N GLN A 42 -3.13 -9.95 7.82
CA GLN A 42 -1.73 -9.54 7.79
C GLN A 42 -1.74 -8.06 7.46
N ALA A 43 -0.98 -7.27 8.22
CA ALA A 43 -0.78 -5.85 7.91
C ALA A 43 0.05 -5.76 6.61
N THR A 44 -0.54 -6.12 5.48
CA THR A 44 -0.11 -5.64 4.18
C THR A 44 -0.26 -4.15 4.31
N ARG A 45 0.87 -3.45 4.40
CA ARG A 45 0.93 -2.00 4.44
C ARG A 45 0.05 -1.49 3.31
N ALA A 46 -1.19 -1.11 3.62
CA ALA A 46 -2.07 -0.52 2.64
C ALA A 46 -1.31 0.69 2.10
N PRO A 47 -1.17 0.84 0.76
CA PRO A 47 -0.55 2.04 0.23
C PRO A 47 -1.28 3.22 0.84
N ARG A 48 -0.53 4.15 1.45
CA ARG A 48 -1.13 5.40 1.93
C ARG A 48 -1.87 6.01 0.75
N ALA A 49 -3.00 6.69 0.97
CA ALA A 49 -3.78 7.28 -0.13
C ALA A 49 -2.94 8.20 -1.04
N SER A 50 -1.83 8.75 -0.51
CA SER A 50 -0.81 9.52 -1.22
C SER A 50 0.14 8.71 -2.12
N GLU A 51 0.05 7.38 -2.09
CA GLU A 51 0.90 6.40 -2.78
C GLU A 51 0.05 5.34 -3.50
N SER A 52 -1.13 5.70 -4.00
CA SER A 52 -1.81 4.81 -4.95
C SER A 52 -0.88 4.68 -6.18
N GLY A 53 -0.47 3.46 -6.52
CA GLY A 53 0.45 3.22 -7.63
C GLY A 53 -0.08 3.81 -8.95
N LEU A 54 -1.40 3.86 -9.12
CA LEU A 54 -2.06 4.48 -10.26
C LEU A 54 -1.80 5.99 -10.34
N ALA A 55 -1.87 6.70 -9.21
CA ALA A 55 -1.61 8.15 -9.18
C ALA A 55 -0.14 8.48 -9.50
N LEU A 56 0.79 7.61 -9.13
CA LEU A 56 2.21 7.76 -9.48
C LEU A 56 2.46 7.52 -10.98
N LEU A 57 1.78 6.54 -11.57
CA LEU A 57 1.88 6.25 -13.00
C LEU A 57 1.31 7.40 -13.86
N ASP A 58 0.16 7.95 -13.48
CA ASP A 58 -0.46 9.07 -14.20
C ASP A 58 0.45 10.32 -14.20
N ARG A 59 1.03 10.64 -13.03
CA ARG A 59 2.01 11.73 -12.90
C ARG A 59 3.27 11.50 -13.74
N ALA A 60 3.72 10.25 -13.89
CA ALA A 60 4.87 9.93 -14.71
C ALA A 60 4.58 10.19 -16.20
N ASP A 61 3.40 9.81 -16.69
CA ASP A 61 2.97 10.04 -18.08
C ASP A 61 2.88 11.53 -18.43
N GLU A 62 2.35 12.36 -17.53
CA GLU A 62 2.29 13.82 -17.74
C GLU A 62 3.68 14.42 -17.94
N LEU A 63 4.65 14.01 -17.11
CA LEU A 63 6.03 14.50 -17.17
C LEU A 63 6.73 14.06 -18.46
N LEU A 64 6.56 12.82 -18.88
CA LEU A 64 7.13 12.30 -20.14
C LEU A 64 6.62 13.10 -21.34
N ARG A 65 5.30 13.34 -21.42
CA ARG A 65 4.71 14.16 -22.49
C ARG A 65 5.22 15.60 -22.48
N ALA A 66 5.44 16.18 -21.29
CA ALA A 66 5.98 17.53 -21.18
C ALA A 66 7.42 17.63 -21.71
N VAL A 67 8.25 16.62 -21.41
CA VAL A 67 9.63 16.53 -21.93
C VAL A 67 9.64 16.37 -23.44
N GLU A 68 8.77 15.53 -24.00
CA GLU A 68 8.65 15.34 -25.45
C GLU A 68 8.26 16.64 -26.17
N ARG A 69 7.24 17.36 -25.68
CA ARG A 69 6.86 18.66 -26.23
C ARG A 69 8.02 19.64 -26.24
N ARG A 70 8.71 19.77 -25.10
CA ARG A 70 9.87 20.68 -24.98
C ARG A 70 11.00 20.30 -25.93
N ARG A 71 11.24 19.01 -26.17
CA ARG A 71 12.22 18.53 -27.15
C ARG A 71 11.81 18.88 -28.59
N GLN A 72 10.54 18.73 -28.93
CA GLN A 72 10.00 19.10 -30.24
C GLN A 72 10.11 20.60 -30.50
N GLU A 73 9.77 21.43 -29.51
CA GLU A 73 9.91 22.88 -29.57
C GLU A 73 11.38 23.30 -29.79
N MET A 74 12.32 22.72 -29.04
CA MET A 74 13.74 23.00 -29.23
C MET A 74 14.28 22.50 -30.58
N ALA A 75 13.80 21.35 -31.07
CA ALA A 75 14.17 20.84 -32.39
C ALA A 75 13.64 21.75 -33.52
N ALA A 76 12.39 22.23 -33.41
CA ALA A 76 11.81 23.18 -34.36
C ALA A 76 12.56 24.53 -34.35
N ALA A 77 12.94 25.03 -33.17
CA ALA A 77 13.72 26.26 -33.04
C ALA A 77 15.14 26.15 -33.62
N ASN A 78 15.76 24.96 -33.56
CA ASN A 78 17.08 24.71 -34.15
C ASN A 78 17.03 24.45 -35.66
N ALA A 79 15.93 23.93 -36.21
CA ALA A 79 15.80 23.63 -37.64
C ALA A 79 15.51 24.88 -38.51
N GLY A 80 15.05 25.98 -37.90
CA GLY A 80 14.77 27.24 -38.58
C GLY A 80 15.95 28.23 -38.63
N ARG A 81 17.14 27.83 -38.16
CA ARG A 81 18.36 28.63 -38.12
C ARG A 81 19.41 28.02 -39.05
#